data_AF-A0A9Q8VAJ5-F1
#
_entry.id   AF-A0A9Q8VAJ5-F1
#
_cell.length_a   1.000
_cell.length_b   1.000
_cell.length_c   1.000
_cell.angle_alpha   90.00
_cell.angle_beta   90.00
_cell.angle_gamma   90.00
#
_symmetry.space_group_name_H-M   'P 1'
#
loop_
_entity.id
_entity.type
_entity.pdbx_description
1 polymer ?
#
loop_
_entity_poly.entity_id
_entity_poly.type
_entity_poly.pdbx_seq_one_letter_code
_entity_poly.pdbx_strand_id
1 'polypeptide(L)'
;MNSQHSKERWVCDECTFESAQDDEFIFDNQQRWESHMRSSHQCSDDLLTFLGSMSKRTLSELAECPLCKRPPRRMRPDQDDHIAEHLHSWALRALPWNLSPNDEVSCDSPNAGSGSEIARSDMVEDEDNSKAATISETIEREITHWKHENHIPVGQRSNRLHTLTNDLRDILLKWIARTRLDTQNEKVLHHLMSINQTRAQLYCASQADMEGNEFTAQQLDDIEANLCETIELGIEYMNEAFGEEDRNRAPDPGPSHDSVKAFGEEDRNRGPDPGPSHRSVRAFGEEDRNQGPDPGPSHHSVKPATKAKSSSSSRSRIGLSFIFVVNRLAFYDPDSPLDWCRDKWMNVLPPKDLFGYSTEYPSRVMRYYDGAVTPADDYIWYRPNWNQPGYILQDAGDGVMIHATDVSSRAVFACNPHLPIVVIPEDPTTNVLSNQKKIMHALHFAHTHNAEGISFATMGMDHVPPSWDMLVRHLNGRGSRLIPSLVPPTYAPSSPPARQSRGLAGDLGVLLGMMAFSRENVDEVFLGRHALWRSRVWLGGDRSPKLYPKDVVTPPVGFLVVICLDPENPESTPERLHDFQWGGSTIVKEPSSSSSSRR
;
A
#
# COMPACT_ATOMS: atom_id res chain seq x y z
N MET A 1 22.88 -29.97 11.72
CA MET A 1 23.06 -29.17 12.95
C MET A 1 21.76 -28.94 13.73
N ASN A 2 20.58 -28.95 13.09
CA ASN A 2 19.30 -28.67 13.75
C ASN A 2 18.97 -29.59 14.95
N SER A 3 19.40 -30.86 14.94
CA SER A 3 19.08 -31.84 16.00
C SER A 3 19.70 -31.59 17.38
N GLN A 4 20.56 -30.58 17.54
CA GLN A 4 21.13 -30.22 18.85
C GLN A 4 20.36 -29.13 19.60
N HIS A 5 19.40 -28.46 18.96
CA HIS A 5 18.71 -27.29 19.53
C HIS A 5 17.19 -27.40 19.58
N SER A 6 16.58 -28.43 19.01
CA SER A 6 15.13 -28.65 19.10
C SER A 6 14.76 -29.70 20.15
N LYS A 7 13.66 -29.47 20.86
CA LYS A 7 13.07 -30.40 21.84
C LYS A 7 11.58 -30.55 21.59
N GLU A 8 11.09 -31.78 21.67
CA GLU A 8 9.67 -32.09 21.59
C GLU A 8 8.96 -31.61 22.85
N ARG A 9 7.84 -30.89 22.67
CA ARG A 9 6.99 -30.33 23.72
C ARG A 9 5.52 -30.44 23.31
N TRP A 10 4.62 -30.28 24.27
CA TRP A 10 3.17 -30.30 24.04
C TRP A 10 2.57 -28.93 24.33
N VAL A 11 1.67 -28.44 23.49
CA VAL A 11 1.03 -27.13 23.64
C VAL A 11 -0.48 -27.29 23.76
N CYS A 12 -1.13 -26.60 24.71
CA CYS A 12 -2.58 -26.48 24.71
C CYS A 12 -2.97 -25.22 23.93
N ASP A 13 -3.48 -25.38 22.71
CA ASP A 13 -3.83 -24.25 21.85
C ASP A 13 -4.93 -23.37 22.47
N GLU A 14 -6.00 -23.97 23.01
CA GLU A 14 -7.12 -23.24 23.63
C GLU A 14 -6.64 -22.25 24.72
N CYS A 15 -5.86 -22.71 25.71
CA CYS A 15 -5.33 -21.83 26.75
C CYS A 15 -4.20 -20.90 26.26
N THR A 16 -3.49 -21.25 25.18
CA THR A 16 -2.47 -20.37 24.57
C THR A 16 -3.12 -19.19 23.86
N PHE A 17 -4.32 -19.34 23.31
CA PHE A 17 -5.09 -18.22 22.73
C PHE A 17 -5.74 -17.32 23.79
N GLU A 18 -6.16 -17.87 24.93
CA GLU A 18 -6.86 -17.09 25.98
C GLU A 18 -5.92 -16.34 26.94
N SER A 19 -4.66 -16.77 27.09
CA SER A 19 -3.71 -16.23 28.07
C SER A 19 -2.65 -15.32 27.46
N ALA A 20 -2.47 -14.12 28.04
CA ALA A 20 -1.34 -13.24 27.74
C ALA A 20 0.00 -13.69 28.39
N GLN A 21 0.06 -14.89 28.98
CA GLN A 21 1.27 -15.51 29.54
C GLN A 21 1.43 -16.92 28.96
N ASP A 22 2.13 -17.01 27.83
CA ASP A 22 2.09 -18.16 26.92
C ASP A 22 2.95 -19.35 27.39
N ASP A 23 3.95 -19.10 28.25
CA ASP A 23 4.85 -20.14 28.80
C ASP A 23 4.12 -21.16 29.70
N GLU A 24 2.93 -20.84 30.25
CA GLU A 24 2.24 -21.69 31.23
C GLU A 24 1.60 -22.94 30.59
N PHE A 25 1.28 -22.86 29.29
CA PHE A 25 0.55 -23.90 28.54
C PHE A 25 1.43 -24.69 27.57
N ILE A 26 2.76 -24.59 27.75
CA ILE A 26 3.78 -25.38 27.04
C ILE A 26 4.40 -26.39 28.01
N PHE A 27 4.25 -27.67 27.72
CA PHE A 27 4.60 -28.77 28.61
C PHE A 27 5.79 -29.58 28.07
N ASP A 28 6.79 -29.82 28.91
CA ASP A 28 7.96 -30.67 28.59
C ASP A 28 7.63 -32.17 28.40
N ASN A 29 6.40 -32.59 28.70
CA ASN A 29 5.97 -33.98 28.53
C ASN A 29 4.45 -34.10 28.38
N GLN A 30 4.02 -35.12 27.63
CA GLN A 30 2.62 -35.44 27.36
C GLN A 30 1.77 -35.60 28.62
N GLN A 31 2.28 -36.22 29.69
CA GLN A 31 1.50 -36.49 30.92
C GLN A 31 1.03 -35.20 31.60
N ARG A 32 1.85 -34.13 31.61
CA ARG A 32 1.44 -32.82 32.13
C ARG A 32 0.39 -32.15 31.25
N TRP A 33 0.58 -32.20 29.93
CA TRP A 33 -0.39 -31.67 28.98
C TRP A 33 -1.75 -32.39 29.09
N GLU A 34 -1.77 -33.73 29.15
CA GLU A 34 -3.02 -34.48 29.35
C GLU A 34 -3.66 -34.18 30.71
N SER A 35 -2.87 -34.02 31.76
CA SER A 35 -3.39 -33.63 33.08
C SER A 35 -4.08 -32.27 33.03
N HIS A 36 -3.54 -31.32 32.27
CA HIS A 36 -4.14 -30.01 32.02
C HIS A 36 -5.42 -30.14 31.16
N MET A 37 -5.39 -30.92 30.08
CA MET A 37 -6.57 -31.14 29.24
C MET A 37 -7.73 -31.84 29.99
N ARG A 38 -7.43 -32.74 30.93
CA ARG A 38 -8.44 -33.33 31.84
C ARG A 38 -8.98 -32.31 32.84
N SER A 39 -8.13 -31.47 33.44
CA SER A 39 -8.56 -30.53 34.50
C SER A 39 -9.28 -29.29 33.98
N SER A 40 -8.84 -28.74 32.85
CA SER A 40 -9.28 -27.45 32.32
C SER A 40 -10.38 -27.62 31.26
N HIS A 41 -10.21 -28.61 30.39
CA HIS A 41 -11.05 -28.79 29.18
C HIS A 41 -11.98 -30.01 29.26
N GLN A 42 -11.96 -30.75 30.38
CA GLN A 42 -12.78 -31.96 30.63
C GLN A 42 -12.69 -33.02 29.50
N CYS A 43 -11.53 -33.09 28.84
CA CYS A 43 -11.31 -33.93 27.66
C CYS A 43 -11.32 -35.44 28.01
N SER A 44 -11.96 -36.26 27.15
CA SER A 44 -12.04 -37.71 27.32
C SER A 44 -10.75 -38.44 26.89
N ASP A 45 -10.45 -39.60 27.46
CA ASP A 45 -9.19 -40.34 27.20
C ASP A 45 -9.02 -40.75 25.72
N ASP A 46 -10.09 -41.07 25.00
CA ASP A 46 -10.06 -41.35 23.56
C ASP A 46 -9.61 -40.10 22.76
N LEU A 47 -10.12 -38.92 23.13
CA LEU A 47 -9.80 -37.65 22.48
C LEU A 47 -8.39 -37.15 22.87
N LEU A 48 -7.96 -37.38 24.11
CA LEU A 48 -6.59 -37.08 24.58
C LEU A 48 -5.53 -37.82 23.79
N THR A 49 -5.79 -39.08 23.42
CA THR A 49 -4.84 -39.88 22.63
C THR A 49 -4.64 -39.29 21.22
N PHE A 50 -5.72 -38.81 20.61
CA PHE A 50 -5.67 -38.14 19.30
C PHE A 50 -4.99 -36.76 19.40
N LEU A 51 -5.50 -35.88 20.28
CA LEU A 51 -4.99 -34.53 20.49
C LEU A 51 -3.54 -34.52 21.02
N GLY A 52 -3.11 -35.54 21.76
CA GLY A 52 -1.74 -35.69 22.27
C GLY A 52 -0.69 -35.89 21.17
N SER A 53 -1.10 -36.32 19.97
CA SER A 53 -0.24 -36.36 18.80
C SER A 53 -0.22 -35.03 18.02
N MET A 54 -1.36 -34.32 17.95
CA MET A 54 -1.47 -33.01 17.27
C MET A 54 -0.86 -31.85 18.07
N SER A 55 -0.96 -31.87 19.39
CA SER A 55 -0.38 -30.87 20.30
C SER A 55 1.14 -30.98 20.43
N LYS A 56 1.74 -32.07 19.95
CA LYS A 56 3.18 -32.33 20.00
C LYS A 56 3.91 -31.47 18.96
N ARG A 57 4.72 -30.53 19.42
CA ARG A 57 5.51 -29.60 18.59
C ARG A 57 7.00 -29.73 18.88
N THR A 58 7.80 -29.60 17.84
CA THR A 58 9.27 -29.53 17.93
C THR A 58 9.66 -28.07 18.11
N LEU A 59 9.97 -27.67 19.34
CA LEU A 59 10.31 -26.28 19.67
C LEU A 59 11.82 -26.10 19.81
N SER A 60 12.36 -25.04 19.19
CA SER A 60 13.78 -24.67 19.32
C SER A 60 14.07 -24.03 20.68
N GLU A 61 15.22 -24.35 21.27
CA GLU A 61 15.69 -23.69 22.48
C GLU A 61 16.03 -22.22 22.23
N LEU A 62 15.66 -21.39 23.21
CA LEU A 62 15.74 -19.94 23.20
C LEU A 62 17.15 -19.41 22.89
N ALA A 63 17.39 -19.06 21.62
CA ALA A 63 18.59 -18.33 21.18
C ALA A 63 18.36 -16.81 21.23
N GLU A 64 19.43 -16.03 21.42
CA GLU A 64 19.36 -14.57 21.20
C GLU A 64 19.09 -14.27 19.73
N CYS A 65 18.25 -13.27 19.43
CA CYS A 65 18.02 -12.86 18.05
C CYS A 65 19.35 -12.50 17.37
N PRO A 66 19.75 -13.17 16.28
CA PRO A 66 21.09 -12.99 15.70
C PRO A 66 21.29 -11.58 15.13
N LEU A 67 20.19 -10.91 14.74
CA LEU A 67 20.18 -9.62 14.04
C LEU A 67 20.24 -8.40 14.97
N CYS A 68 19.62 -8.46 16.15
CA CYS A 68 19.55 -7.33 17.08
C CYS A 68 20.10 -7.63 18.50
N LYS A 69 20.53 -8.87 18.78
CA LYS A 69 21.01 -9.33 20.10
C LYS A 69 20.02 -9.10 21.24
N ARG A 70 18.72 -9.03 20.92
CA ARG A 70 17.66 -9.01 21.92
C ARG A 70 17.71 -10.33 22.69
N PRO A 71 17.87 -10.30 24.03
CA PRO A 71 17.91 -11.52 24.82
C PRO A 71 16.55 -12.23 24.71
N PRO A 72 16.52 -13.57 24.67
CA PRO A 72 15.29 -14.32 24.50
C PRO A 72 14.31 -14.00 25.64
N ARG A 73 13.16 -13.42 25.29
CA ARG A 73 12.02 -13.31 26.19
C ARG A 73 11.00 -14.36 25.80
N ARG A 74 10.94 -15.42 26.62
CA ARG A 74 9.88 -16.44 26.74
C ARG A 74 9.55 -17.21 25.45
N MET A 75 8.99 -18.41 25.60
CA MET A 75 8.77 -19.35 24.49
C MET A 75 7.49 -19.03 23.74
N ARG A 76 7.53 -17.91 23.00
CA ARG A 76 6.49 -17.53 22.07
C ARG A 76 6.78 -18.08 20.66
N PRO A 77 5.77 -18.52 19.88
CA PRO A 77 6.01 -19.14 18.56
C PRO A 77 6.42 -18.30 17.33
N ASP A 78 6.47 -16.97 17.23
CA ASP A 78 6.41 -15.87 18.23
C ASP A 78 7.78 -15.15 18.29
N GLN A 79 8.84 -15.91 18.59
CA GLN A 79 10.22 -15.48 18.28
C GLN A 79 10.52 -15.56 16.79
N ASP A 80 9.83 -16.45 16.07
CA ASP A 80 9.80 -16.41 14.61
C ASP A 80 9.12 -15.12 14.13
N ASP A 81 8.13 -14.53 14.83
CA ASP A 81 7.60 -13.22 14.43
C ASP A 81 8.62 -12.10 14.68
N HIS A 82 9.43 -12.15 15.74
CA HIS A 82 10.47 -11.11 15.93
C HIS A 82 11.64 -11.25 14.93
N ILE A 83 12.02 -12.47 14.57
CA ILE A 83 13.02 -12.71 13.52
C ILE A 83 12.41 -12.41 12.15
N ALA A 84 11.14 -12.76 11.93
CA ALA A 84 10.38 -12.42 10.73
C ALA A 84 10.11 -10.92 10.63
N GLU A 85 9.90 -10.16 11.71
CA GLU A 85 9.85 -8.69 11.71
C GLU A 85 11.14 -8.13 11.13
N HIS A 86 12.29 -8.65 11.56
CA HIS A 86 13.59 -8.25 11.04
C HIS A 86 13.81 -8.70 9.59
N LEU A 87 13.46 -9.93 9.23
CA LEU A 87 13.57 -10.46 7.85
C LEU A 87 12.58 -9.79 6.89
N HIS A 88 11.37 -9.47 7.35
CA HIS A 88 10.32 -8.74 6.65
C HIS A 88 10.72 -7.28 6.48
N SER A 89 11.20 -6.61 7.53
CA SER A 89 11.75 -5.26 7.42
C SER A 89 12.97 -5.21 6.49
N TRP A 90 13.76 -6.28 6.41
CA TRP A 90 14.84 -6.41 5.43
C TRP A 90 14.31 -6.68 4.00
N ALA A 91 13.34 -7.58 3.84
CA ALA A 91 12.71 -7.91 2.56
C ALA A 91 11.95 -6.69 1.97
N LEU A 92 11.20 -5.94 2.78
CA LEU A 92 10.55 -4.69 2.35
C LEU A 92 11.54 -3.63 1.85
N ARG A 93 12.78 -3.63 2.36
CA ARG A 93 13.89 -2.79 1.86
C ARG A 93 14.56 -3.37 0.61
N ALA A 94 14.46 -4.67 0.38
CA ALA A 94 15.08 -5.38 -0.75
C ALA A 94 14.16 -5.55 -1.97
N LEU A 95 12.83 -5.49 -1.80
CA LEU A 95 11.88 -5.59 -2.90
C LEU A 95 12.01 -4.43 -3.89
N PRO A 96 12.04 -4.68 -5.21
CA PRO A 96 11.90 -3.65 -6.23
C PRO A 96 10.42 -3.28 -6.37
N TRP A 97 10.03 -2.10 -5.88
CA TRP A 97 8.63 -1.65 -5.85
C TRP A 97 8.12 -1.05 -7.17
N ASN A 98 8.83 -1.30 -8.28
CA ASN A 98 8.41 -0.92 -9.63
C ASN A 98 7.35 -1.92 -10.13
N LEU A 99 6.16 -1.88 -9.55
CA LEU A 99 4.99 -2.47 -10.18
C LEU A 99 4.51 -1.50 -11.25
N SER A 100 4.88 -1.76 -12.51
CA SER A 100 4.33 -1.02 -13.64
C SER A 100 2.84 -1.33 -13.72
N PRO A 101 1.93 -0.34 -13.85
CA PRO A 101 0.49 -0.61 -13.92
C PRO A 101 0.05 -1.34 -15.20
N ASN A 102 0.99 -1.64 -16.12
CA ASN A 102 0.75 -2.35 -17.36
C ASN A 102 1.28 -3.81 -17.36
N ASP A 103 1.84 -4.31 -16.24
CA ASP A 103 2.30 -5.69 -16.13
C ASP A 103 1.13 -6.66 -15.87
N GLU A 104 0.10 -6.61 -16.73
CA GLU A 104 -0.78 -7.77 -16.94
C GLU A 104 0.04 -8.86 -17.64
N VAL A 105 0.58 -9.77 -16.83
CA VAL A 105 1.35 -10.91 -17.34
C VAL A 105 0.42 -11.87 -18.07
N SER A 106 0.33 -11.69 -19.39
CA SER A 106 -0.13 -12.72 -20.32
C SER A 106 0.73 -13.97 -20.15
N CYS A 107 0.15 -15.06 -19.66
CA CYS A 107 0.84 -16.32 -19.37
C CYS A 107 1.14 -17.17 -20.63
N ASP A 108 1.70 -16.56 -21.68
CA ASP A 108 2.15 -17.28 -22.88
C ASP A 108 3.68 -17.40 -22.90
N SER A 109 4.17 -18.60 -22.59
CA SER A 109 5.60 -18.93 -22.60
C SER A 109 6.15 -19.10 -24.03
N PRO A 110 7.18 -18.34 -24.46
CA PRO A 110 7.93 -18.68 -25.66
C PRO A 110 8.98 -19.75 -25.34
N ASN A 111 8.78 -20.92 -25.97
CA ASN A 111 9.71 -22.02 -26.06
C ASN A 111 11.12 -21.57 -26.50
N ALA A 112 12.15 -21.81 -25.67
CA ALA A 112 13.55 -21.56 -26.02
C ALA A 112 14.48 -22.63 -25.42
N GLY A 113 14.67 -23.73 -26.14
CA GLY A 113 15.73 -24.68 -25.83
C GLY A 113 17.08 -24.25 -26.42
N SER A 114 18.14 -24.28 -25.61
CA SER A 114 19.49 -24.68 -26.03
C SER A 114 20.34 -24.90 -24.78
N GLY A 115 21.05 -26.02 -24.70
CA GLY A 115 21.66 -26.48 -23.45
C GLY A 115 23.11 -26.03 -23.23
N SER A 116 23.60 -26.28 -22.02
CA SER A 116 25.01 -26.62 -21.79
C SER A 116 25.12 -27.64 -20.66
N GLU A 117 25.96 -28.65 -20.86
CA GLU A 117 26.23 -29.70 -19.87
C GLU A 117 27.23 -29.18 -18.83
N ILE A 118 26.88 -29.12 -17.54
CA ILE A 118 27.87 -29.10 -16.44
C ILE A 118 27.42 -30.00 -15.28
N ALA A 119 28.25 -31.02 -15.04
CA ALA A 119 28.45 -31.79 -13.80
C ALA A 119 27.25 -32.08 -12.86
N ARG A 120 26.87 -33.36 -12.82
CA ARG A 120 26.19 -33.98 -11.66
C ARG A 120 26.97 -33.72 -10.36
N SER A 121 26.25 -33.31 -9.31
CA SER A 121 26.67 -33.48 -7.93
C SER A 121 25.53 -34.20 -7.21
N ASP A 122 25.74 -35.46 -6.84
CA ASP A 122 24.75 -36.24 -6.09
C ASP A 122 24.65 -35.66 -4.67
N MET A 123 23.60 -34.88 -4.42
CA MET A 123 23.18 -34.52 -3.07
C MET A 123 21.97 -35.36 -2.71
N VAL A 124 22.08 -36.08 -1.59
CA VAL A 124 20.97 -36.82 -0.99
C VAL A 124 19.99 -35.81 -0.44
N GLU A 125 18.79 -35.75 -1.03
CA GLU A 125 17.67 -35.01 -0.47
C GLU A 125 17.05 -35.86 0.65
N ASP A 126 17.36 -35.51 1.91
CA ASP A 126 16.56 -35.97 3.05
C ASP A 126 15.19 -35.29 2.96
N GLU A 127 14.13 -36.08 2.73
CA GLU A 127 12.73 -35.63 2.74
C GLU A 127 12.28 -35.20 4.15
N ASP A 128 12.68 -34.00 4.58
CA ASP A 128 12.18 -33.40 5.82
C ASP A 128 10.74 -32.89 5.60
N ASN A 129 9.78 -33.78 5.85
CA ASN A 129 8.37 -33.69 5.50
C ASN A 129 7.60 -32.68 6.39
N SER A 130 7.98 -31.40 6.29
CA SER A 130 7.21 -30.27 6.78
C SER A 130 5.92 -30.14 5.95
N LYS A 131 4.90 -30.91 6.34
CA LYS A 131 3.57 -30.90 5.72
C LYS A 131 2.94 -29.51 5.80
N ALA A 132 3.15 -28.70 4.77
CA ALA A 132 2.31 -27.55 4.51
C ALA A 132 0.87 -28.04 4.36
N ALA A 133 -0.08 -27.37 5.02
CA ALA A 133 -1.49 -27.72 4.93
C ALA A 133 -1.93 -27.67 3.46
N THR A 134 -2.50 -28.77 2.99
CA THR A 134 -2.96 -28.89 1.61
C THR A 134 -4.20 -28.01 1.37
N ILE A 135 -4.43 -27.65 0.11
CA ILE A 135 -5.62 -26.87 -0.27
C ILE A 135 -6.89 -27.65 0.11
N SER A 136 -6.87 -28.98 0.00
CA SER A 136 -7.93 -29.89 0.45
C SER A 136 -8.23 -29.78 1.95
N GLU A 137 -7.21 -29.83 2.82
CA GLU A 137 -7.38 -29.64 4.28
C GLU A 137 -7.94 -28.24 4.62
N THR A 138 -7.56 -27.22 3.83
CA THR A 138 -8.10 -25.86 3.98
C THR A 138 -9.58 -25.81 3.60
N ILE A 139 -10.00 -26.47 2.52
CA ILE A 139 -11.40 -26.61 2.12
C ILE A 139 -12.21 -27.36 3.19
N GLU A 140 -11.67 -28.46 3.74
CA GLU A 140 -12.34 -29.21 4.82
C GLU A 140 -12.55 -28.34 6.07
N ARG A 141 -11.59 -27.46 6.41
CA ARG A 141 -11.73 -26.48 7.49
C ARG A 141 -12.86 -25.48 7.21
N GLU A 142 -12.89 -24.87 6.03
CA GLU A 142 -13.95 -23.89 5.69
C GLU A 142 -15.35 -24.54 5.61
N ILE A 143 -15.45 -25.80 5.17
CA ILE A 143 -16.70 -26.57 5.19
C ILE A 143 -17.11 -26.93 6.63
N THR A 144 -16.14 -27.20 7.50
CA THR A 144 -16.38 -27.45 8.93
C THR A 144 -16.89 -26.19 9.63
N HIS A 145 -16.30 -25.03 9.32
CA HIS A 145 -16.76 -23.71 9.73
C HIS A 145 -18.18 -23.41 9.21
N TRP A 146 -18.48 -23.75 7.95
CA TRP A 146 -19.84 -23.62 7.41
C TRP A 146 -20.86 -24.47 8.20
N LYS A 147 -20.50 -25.70 8.57
CA LYS A 147 -21.39 -26.65 9.28
C LYS A 147 -21.67 -26.30 10.73
N HIS A 148 -20.68 -25.81 11.49
CA HIS A 148 -20.83 -25.66 12.95
C HIS A 148 -21.52 -24.35 13.35
N GLU A 149 -21.27 -23.24 12.66
CA GLU A 149 -21.86 -21.92 12.99
C GLU A 149 -23.32 -21.75 12.49
N ASN A 150 -24.22 -22.65 12.84
CA ASN A 150 -25.64 -22.53 12.49
C ASN A 150 -26.40 -21.52 13.38
N HIS A 151 -25.89 -20.28 13.46
CA HIS A 151 -26.38 -19.26 14.40
C HIS A 151 -27.40 -18.26 13.84
N ILE A 152 -27.62 -18.17 12.52
CA ILE A 152 -28.75 -17.39 11.97
C ILE A 152 -30.07 -18.12 12.35
N PRO A 153 -30.95 -17.52 13.18
CA PRO A 153 -32.17 -18.18 13.66
C PRO A 153 -33.08 -18.64 12.51
N VAL A 154 -33.67 -19.84 12.65
CA VAL A 154 -34.53 -20.44 11.61
C VAL A 154 -35.74 -19.57 11.25
N GLY A 155 -36.19 -18.71 12.17
CA GLY A 155 -37.30 -17.77 11.93
C GLY A 155 -36.94 -16.45 11.23
N GLN A 156 -35.66 -16.18 10.92
CA GLN A 156 -35.20 -14.93 10.31
C GLN A 156 -34.70 -15.09 8.86
N ARG A 157 -34.64 -16.30 8.31
CA ARG A 157 -34.12 -16.55 6.95
C ARG A 157 -35.25 -16.50 5.92
N SER A 158 -35.00 -15.96 4.73
CA SER A 158 -35.89 -16.21 3.59
C SER A 158 -35.90 -17.69 3.19
N ASN A 159 -36.97 -18.12 2.53
CA ASN A 159 -37.05 -19.46 1.95
C ASN A 159 -35.97 -19.70 0.86
N ARG A 160 -35.49 -18.65 0.17
CA ARG A 160 -34.40 -18.73 -0.81
C ARG A 160 -33.10 -19.12 -0.12
N LEU A 161 -32.67 -18.35 0.88
CA LEU A 161 -31.44 -18.63 1.64
C LEU A 161 -31.47 -20.01 2.30
N HIS A 162 -32.62 -20.42 2.85
CA HIS A 162 -32.76 -21.76 3.42
C HIS A 162 -32.54 -22.87 2.38
N THR A 163 -33.12 -22.73 1.20
CA THR A 163 -32.99 -23.72 0.10
C THR A 163 -31.54 -23.80 -0.37
N LEU A 164 -30.93 -22.65 -0.71
CA LEU A 164 -29.54 -22.54 -1.14
C LEU A 164 -28.55 -23.07 -0.10
N THR A 165 -28.80 -22.87 1.20
CA THR A 165 -27.95 -23.42 2.27
C THR A 165 -27.95 -24.95 2.28
N ASN A 166 -29.07 -25.59 1.94
CA ASN A 166 -29.16 -27.04 1.86
C ASN A 166 -28.52 -27.56 0.56
N ASP A 167 -28.78 -26.92 -0.58
CA ASP A 167 -28.15 -27.27 -1.87
C ASP A 167 -26.61 -27.14 -1.79
N LEU A 168 -26.12 -26.07 -1.14
CA LEU A 168 -24.69 -25.88 -0.86
C LEU A 168 -24.13 -26.99 0.04
N ARG A 169 -24.87 -27.43 1.07
CA ARG A 169 -24.44 -28.55 1.92
C ARG A 169 -24.28 -29.84 1.12
N ASP A 170 -25.25 -30.14 0.26
CA ASP A 170 -25.27 -31.36 -0.54
C ASP A 170 -24.19 -31.37 -1.63
N ILE A 171 -23.89 -30.22 -2.24
CA ILE A 171 -22.81 -30.13 -3.24
C ILE A 171 -21.42 -30.21 -2.60
N LEU A 172 -21.22 -29.62 -1.41
CA LEU A 172 -19.95 -29.72 -0.68
C LEU A 172 -19.66 -31.14 -0.19
N LEU A 173 -20.69 -31.91 0.18
CA LEU A 173 -20.55 -33.34 0.48
C LEU A 173 -20.12 -34.15 -0.76
N LYS A 174 -20.63 -33.82 -1.95
CA LYS A 174 -20.17 -34.41 -3.21
C LYS A 174 -18.75 -33.97 -3.58
N TRP A 175 -18.34 -32.76 -3.20
CA TRP A 175 -17.01 -32.22 -3.48
C TRP A 175 -15.94 -32.95 -2.68
N ILE A 176 -16.06 -33.02 -1.35
CA ILE A 176 -15.11 -33.72 -0.46
C ILE A 176 -14.98 -35.21 -0.87
N ALA A 177 -16.06 -35.83 -1.34
CA ALA A 177 -16.07 -37.23 -1.76
C ALA A 177 -15.29 -37.53 -3.07
N ARG A 178 -14.74 -36.52 -3.77
CA ARG A 178 -13.95 -36.70 -5.00
C ARG A 178 -12.60 -35.99 -4.89
N THR A 179 -11.54 -36.64 -5.38
CA THR A 179 -10.28 -35.95 -5.66
C THR A 179 -10.49 -34.91 -6.78
N ARG A 180 -9.81 -33.77 -6.66
CA ARG A 180 -9.97 -32.60 -7.54
C ARG A 180 -8.61 -32.04 -7.91
N LEU A 181 -8.54 -31.31 -9.02
CA LEU A 181 -7.34 -30.56 -9.38
C LEU A 181 -7.18 -29.38 -8.42
N ASP A 182 -5.95 -29.05 -8.06
CA ASP A 182 -5.67 -27.94 -7.14
C ASP A 182 -6.27 -26.61 -7.62
N THR A 183 -6.23 -26.35 -8.93
CA THR A 183 -6.85 -25.16 -9.56
C THR A 183 -8.37 -25.10 -9.45
N GLN A 184 -9.05 -26.24 -9.31
CA GLN A 184 -10.50 -26.30 -9.02
C GLN A 184 -10.75 -26.09 -7.53
N ASN A 185 -9.91 -26.68 -6.69
CA ASN A 185 -9.94 -26.53 -5.24
C ASN A 185 -9.69 -25.08 -4.80
N GLU A 186 -8.71 -24.37 -5.39
CA GLU A 186 -8.46 -22.94 -5.14
C GLU A 186 -9.69 -22.08 -5.43
N LYS A 187 -10.40 -22.34 -6.53
CA LYS A 187 -11.63 -21.63 -6.89
C LYS A 187 -12.76 -21.93 -5.91
N VAL A 188 -12.98 -23.20 -5.55
CA VAL A 188 -13.99 -23.56 -4.52
C VAL A 188 -13.65 -22.94 -3.16
N LEU A 189 -12.36 -22.91 -2.77
CA LEU A 189 -11.91 -22.26 -1.54
C LEU A 189 -12.22 -20.75 -1.57
N HIS A 190 -11.95 -20.06 -2.69
CA HIS A 190 -12.30 -18.65 -2.86
C HIS A 190 -13.82 -18.41 -2.72
N HIS A 191 -14.66 -19.24 -3.34
CA HIS A 191 -16.11 -19.16 -3.16
C HIS A 191 -16.53 -19.40 -1.71
N LEU A 192 -15.98 -20.42 -1.04
CA LEU A 192 -16.25 -20.73 0.37
C LEU A 192 -15.87 -19.58 1.31
N MET A 193 -14.71 -18.96 1.10
CA MET A 193 -14.28 -17.80 1.87
C MET A 193 -15.23 -16.60 1.69
N SER A 194 -15.64 -16.31 0.45
CA SER A 194 -16.63 -15.26 0.16
C SER A 194 -17.98 -15.53 0.82
N ILE A 195 -18.47 -16.77 0.73
CA ILE A 195 -19.72 -17.22 1.37
C ILE A 195 -19.63 -17.10 2.91
N ASN A 196 -18.51 -17.50 3.52
CA ASN A 196 -18.27 -17.37 4.96
C ASN A 196 -18.23 -15.88 5.38
N GLN A 197 -17.58 -15.01 4.59
CA GLN A 197 -17.50 -13.57 4.86
C GLN A 197 -18.87 -12.88 4.79
N THR A 198 -19.65 -13.09 3.73
CA THR A 198 -20.99 -12.49 3.59
C THR A 198 -21.97 -13.07 4.63
N ARG A 199 -21.81 -14.34 5.03
CA ARG A 199 -22.57 -14.91 6.16
C ARG A 199 -22.24 -14.18 7.48
N ALA A 200 -20.97 -13.93 7.76
CA ALA A 200 -20.56 -13.22 8.97
C ALA A 200 -21.15 -11.80 9.01
N GLN A 201 -21.17 -11.08 7.87
CA GLN A 201 -21.85 -9.78 7.75
C GLN A 201 -23.34 -9.87 8.08
N LEU A 202 -24.07 -10.84 7.51
CA LEU A 202 -25.49 -11.05 7.79
C LEU A 202 -25.75 -11.36 9.27
N TYR A 203 -24.89 -12.18 9.88
CA TYR A 203 -24.99 -12.52 11.30
C TYR A 203 -24.79 -11.29 12.19
N CYS A 204 -23.73 -10.52 11.99
CA CYS A 204 -23.48 -9.28 12.73
C CYS A 204 -24.63 -8.28 12.58
N ALA A 205 -25.14 -8.09 11.36
CA ALA A 205 -26.28 -7.20 11.12
C ALA A 205 -27.56 -7.69 11.84
N SER A 206 -27.80 -9.00 11.90
CA SER A 206 -28.94 -9.60 12.61
C SER A 206 -28.85 -9.54 14.15
N GLN A 207 -27.67 -9.31 14.72
CA GLN A 207 -27.48 -9.15 16.17
C GLN A 207 -27.55 -7.70 16.65
N ALA A 208 -27.39 -6.74 15.74
CA ALA A 208 -27.28 -5.32 16.06
C ALA A 208 -28.55 -4.74 16.73
N ASP A 209 -29.71 -5.39 16.56
CA ASP A 209 -30.96 -5.16 17.30
C ASP A 209 -30.79 -5.18 18.83
N MET A 210 -29.77 -5.87 19.37
CA MET A 210 -29.50 -5.90 20.81
C MET A 210 -28.60 -4.77 21.32
N GLU A 211 -27.87 -4.07 20.43
CA GLU A 211 -26.84 -3.10 20.80
C GLU A 211 -27.13 -1.66 20.32
N GLY A 212 -28.25 -1.44 19.62
CA GLY A 212 -28.72 -0.11 19.21
C GLY A 212 -28.12 0.42 17.91
N ASN A 213 -27.42 -0.43 17.15
CA ASN A 213 -27.07 -0.16 15.76
C ASN A 213 -28.21 -0.64 14.86
N GLU A 214 -29.18 0.22 14.58
CA GLU A 214 -30.31 -0.11 13.69
C GLU A 214 -29.83 -0.22 12.22
N PHE A 215 -29.50 -1.43 11.77
CA PHE A 215 -29.53 -1.74 10.35
C PHE A 215 -30.98 -1.61 9.86
N THR A 216 -31.19 -0.88 8.77
CA THR A 216 -32.53 -0.83 8.16
C THR A 216 -32.90 -2.19 7.60
N ALA A 217 -34.21 -2.52 7.59
CA ALA A 217 -34.70 -3.77 7.01
C ALA A 217 -34.21 -3.97 5.55
N GLN A 218 -34.12 -2.88 4.78
CA GLN A 218 -33.58 -2.92 3.42
C GLN A 218 -32.10 -3.36 3.39
N GLN A 219 -31.27 -2.88 4.32
CA GLN A 219 -29.86 -3.31 4.38
C GLN A 219 -29.72 -4.79 4.76
N LEU A 220 -30.61 -5.31 5.62
CA LEU A 220 -30.65 -6.75 5.93
C LEU A 220 -31.06 -7.57 4.70
N ASP A 221 -32.10 -7.13 3.98
CA ASP A 221 -32.54 -7.75 2.72
C ASP A 221 -31.43 -7.71 1.65
N ASP A 222 -30.70 -6.60 1.53
CA ASP A 222 -29.59 -6.43 0.58
C ASP A 222 -28.41 -7.37 0.91
N ILE A 223 -28.05 -7.52 2.20
CA ILE A 223 -27.00 -8.45 2.64
C ILE A 223 -27.44 -9.91 2.45
N GLU A 224 -28.71 -10.26 2.72
CA GLU A 224 -29.23 -11.60 2.46
C GLU A 224 -29.26 -11.91 0.95
N ALA A 225 -29.62 -10.95 0.10
CA ALA A 225 -29.59 -11.09 -1.35
C ALA A 225 -28.16 -11.37 -1.87
N ASN A 226 -27.17 -10.59 -1.41
CA ASN A 226 -25.76 -10.80 -1.72
C ASN A 226 -25.26 -12.18 -1.26
N LEU A 227 -25.67 -12.65 -0.08
CA LEU A 227 -25.34 -14.00 0.40
C LEU A 227 -25.94 -15.08 -0.51
N CYS A 228 -27.20 -14.92 -0.94
CA CYS A 228 -27.84 -15.85 -1.86
C CYS A 228 -27.10 -15.92 -3.21
N GLU A 229 -26.78 -14.77 -3.80
CA GLU A 229 -26.04 -14.70 -5.08
C GLU A 229 -24.63 -15.32 -4.96
N THR A 230 -23.93 -15.07 -3.85
CA THR A 230 -22.60 -15.66 -3.61
C THR A 230 -22.67 -17.20 -3.49
N ILE A 231 -23.73 -17.72 -2.85
CA ILE A 231 -23.97 -19.17 -2.76
C ILE A 231 -24.33 -19.77 -4.12
N GLU A 232 -25.22 -19.12 -4.88
CA GLU A 232 -25.64 -19.55 -6.22
C GLU A 232 -24.43 -19.68 -7.16
N LEU A 233 -23.54 -18.68 -7.21
CA LEU A 233 -22.30 -18.72 -8.01
C LEU A 233 -21.37 -19.88 -7.59
N GLY A 234 -21.23 -20.14 -6.29
CA GLY A 234 -20.43 -21.25 -5.78
C GLY A 234 -21.01 -22.62 -6.17
N ILE A 235 -22.34 -22.77 -6.11
CA ILE A 235 -23.06 -23.98 -6.51
C ILE A 235 -22.95 -24.18 -8.03
N GLU A 236 -23.12 -23.13 -8.84
CA GLU A 236 -22.99 -23.17 -10.29
C GLU A 236 -21.59 -23.65 -10.70
N TYR A 237 -20.54 -23.01 -10.20
CA TYR A 237 -19.16 -23.39 -10.48
C TYR A 237 -18.85 -24.85 -10.12
N MET A 238 -19.30 -25.30 -8.93
CA MET A 238 -19.10 -26.70 -8.53
C MET A 238 -19.85 -27.68 -9.44
N ASN A 239 -21.08 -27.37 -9.87
CA ASN A 239 -21.85 -28.20 -10.80
C ASN A 239 -21.21 -28.28 -12.19
N GLU A 240 -20.70 -27.17 -12.72
CA GLU A 240 -19.94 -27.18 -13.98
C GLU A 240 -18.71 -28.09 -13.90
N ALA A 241 -17.93 -27.97 -12.82
CA ALA A 241 -16.75 -28.80 -12.58
C ALA A 241 -17.07 -30.31 -12.40
N PHE A 242 -18.26 -30.68 -11.91
CA PHE A 242 -18.74 -32.07 -11.98
C PHE A 242 -19.08 -32.49 -13.43
N GLY A 243 -19.73 -31.61 -14.20
CA GLY A 243 -20.15 -31.89 -15.57
C GLY A 243 -18.99 -32.04 -16.57
N GLU A 244 -17.90 -31.29 -16.40
CA GLU A 244 -16.68 -31.45 -17.21
C GLU A 244 -16.00 -32.82 -16.96
N GLU A 245 -15.95 -33.27 -15.70
CA GLU A 245 -15.38 -34.57 -15.35
C GLU A 245 -16.15 -35.73 -15.99
N ASP A 246 -17.49 -35.68 -15.96
CA ASP A 246 -18.33 -36.73 -16.53
C ASP A 246 -18.28 -36.74 -18.08
N ARG A 247 -18.09 -35.58 -18.74
CA ARG A 247 -17.83 -35.50 -20.19
C ARG A 247 -16.47 -36.11 -20.56
N ASN A 248 -15.43 -35.82 -19.78
CA ASN A 248 -14.07 -36.36 -20.00
C ASN A 248 -13.95 -37.87 -19.69
N ARG A 249 -14.97 -38.48 -19.07
CA ARG A 249 -15.08 -39.93 -18.84
C ARG A 249 -15.96 -40.67 -19.86
N ALA A 250 -16.51 -39.99 -20.87
CA ALA A 250 -17.26 -40.64 -21.93
C ALA A 250 -16.37 -41.64 -22.70
N PRO A 251 -16.81 -42.88 -22.95
CA PRO A 251 -16.01 -43.86 -23.68
C PRO A 251 -15.76 -43.43 -25.12
N ASP A 252 -14.50 -43.51 -25.54
CA ASP A 252 -14.06 -43.25 -26.93
C ASP A 252 -14.84 -44.16 -27.91
N PRO A 253 -15.54 -43.62 -28.93
CA PRO A 253 -16.27 -44.43 -29.88
C PRO A 253 -15.29 -45.21 -30.76
N GLY A 254 -15.17 -46.51 -30.48
CA GLY A 254 -14.21 -47.42 -31.12
C GLY A 254 -14.25 -47.39 -32.65
N PRO A 255 -13.11 -47.72 -33.31
CA PRO A 255 -12.87 -47.38 -34.70
C PRO A 255 -13.80 -48.15 -35.65
N SER A 256 -14.70 -47.42 -36.33
CA SER A 256 -15.50 -47.95 -37.43
C SER A 256 -14.65 -48.14 -38.67
N HIS A 257 -14.61 -49.37 -39.18
CA HIS A 257 -13.92 -49.75 -40.41
C HIS A 257 -14.62 -49.24 -41.69
N ASP A 258 -13.83 -49.12 -42.76
CA ASP A 258 -14.17 -49.18 -44.20
C ASP A 258 -14.59 -47.92 -45.02
N SER A 259 -14.13 -47.95 -46.29
CA SER A 259 -14.45 -47.09 -47.46
C SER A 259 -13.68 -45.76 -47.57
N VAL A 260 -12.58 -45.57 -48.34
CA VAL A 260 -12.07 -46.05 -49.65
C VAL A 260 -12.62 -45.31 -50.90
N LYS A 261 -11.69 -44.63 -51.62
CA LYS A 261 -11.78 -43.95 -52.96
C LYS A 261 -12.49 -42.57 -52.98
N ALA A 262 -12.12 -41.62 -53.84
CA ALA A 262 -11.38 -41.73 -55.12
C ALA A 262 -10.30 -40.64 -55.37
N PHE A 263 -9.52 -40.84 -56.44
CA PHE A 263 -8.39 -40.04 -56.93
C PHE A 263 -8.81 -38.80 -57.76
N GLY A 264 -7.90 -37.83 -57.88
CA GLY A 264 -7.94 -36.74 -58.86
C GLY A 264 -6.60 -36.01 -58.95
N GLU A 265 -5.83 -36.38 -59.96
CA GLU A 265 -4.62 -35.72 -60.50
C GLU A 265 -4.87 -34.25 -60.88
N GLU A 266 -3.87 -33.36 -60.72
CA GLU A 266 -3.08 -32.88 -61.86
C GLU A 266 -1.76 -32.19 -61.41
N ASP A 267 -0.87 -31.94 -62.37
CA ASP A 267 0.57 -31.68 -62.20
C ASP A 267 1.03 -30.43 -63.00
N ARG A 268 2.27 -29.94 -62.78
CA ARG A 268 3.04 -28.91 -63.55
C ARG A 268 2.69 -27.43 -63.22
N ASN A 269 3.62 -26.48 -63.08
CA ASN A 269 4.94 -26.31 -63.72
C ASN A 269 5.73 -25.11 -63.10
N ARG A 270 7.08 -25.20 -63.06
CA ARG A 270 8.15 -24.14 -63.26
C ARG A 270 7.81 -22.67 -62.90
N GLY A 271 8.50 -21.94 -62.00
CA GLY A 271 9.96 -21.64 -61.91
C GLY A 271 10.33 -20.32 -62.66
N PRO A 272 11.53 -19.69 -62.54
CA PRO A 272 12.62 -19.85 -61.56
C PRO A 272 13.39 -18.53 -61.13
N ASP A 273 14.00 -18.52 -59.93
CA ASP A 273 15.39 -18.04 -59.64
C ASP A 273 15.77 -16.51 -59.83
N PRO A 274 17.05 -16.03 -59.70
CA PRO A 274 17.63 -15.58 -58.40
C PRO A 274 18.40 -14.22 -58.38
N GLY A 275 18.82 -13.79 -57.18
CA GLY A 275 20.23 -13.32 -56.99
C GLY A 275 20.60 -11.82 -57.15
N PRO A 276 21.90 -11.45 -57.04
CA PRO A 276 22.37 -10.77 -55.81
C PRO A 276 23.42 -9.63 -55.94
N SER A 277 23.76 -9.00 -54.80
CA SER A 277 25.10 -8.46 -54.42
C SER A 277 25.65 -7.13 -55.00
N HIS A 278 26.55 -6.52 -54.19
CA HIS A 278 27.50 -5.39 -54.36
C HIS A 278 27.07 -4.03 -53.74
N ARG A 279 27.80 -3.35 -52.83
CA ARG A 279 29.25 -3.16 -52.46
C ARG A 279 29.94 -1.97 -53.15
N SER A 280 30.03 -0.83 -52.44
CA SER A 280 31.08 0.24 -52.46
C SER A 280 30.78 1.23 -51.32
N VAL A 281 31.66 1.86 -50.53
CA VAL A 281 33.13 2.15 -50.49
C VAL A 281 33.57 3.48 -51.14
N ARG A 282 34.18 4.36 -50.31
CA ARG A 282 34.90 5.65 -50.57
C ARG A 282 34.05 6.89 -50.94
N ALA A 283 34.48 8.16 -50.73
CA ALA A 283 35.46 8.82 -49.83
C ALA A 283 35.43 10.37 -50.09
N PHE A 284 36.29 11.16 -49.41
CA PHE A 284 36.55 12.63 -49.56
C PHE A 284 35.51 13.58 -48.91
N GLY A 285 35.86 14.72 -48.29
CA GLY A 285 37.16 15.32 -47.91
C GLY A 285 36.99 16.15 -46.61
N GLU A 286 37.99 16.29 -45.73
CA GLU A 286 39.11 17.25 -45.73
C GLU A 286 38.76 18.74 -45.48
N GLU A 287 39.15 19.20 -44.28
CA GLU A 287 39.61 20.56 -43.90
C GLU A 287 38.60 21.75 -44.02
N ASP A 288 38.67 22.81 -43.20
CA ASP A 288 39.87 23.48 -42.66
C ASP A 288 39.64 24.21 -41.31
N ARG A 289 40.74 24.70 -40.72
CA ARG A 289 40.86 25.35 -39.41
C ARG A 289 40.54 26.85 -39.44
N ASN A 290 40.26 27.44 -38.28
CA ASN A 290 40.93 28.70 -37.92
C ASN A 290 41.03 28.95 -36.41
N GLN A 291 42.12 29.61 -35.99
CA GLN A 291 42.50 29.85 -34.58
C GLN A 291 42.73 31.34 -34.30
N GLY A 292 42.13 31.86 -33.22
CA GLY A 292 42.63 33.01 -32.43
C GLY A 292 42.82 34.37 -33.13
N PRO A 293 43.47 35.35 -32.47
CA PRO A 293 44.01 35.30 -31.10
C PRO A 293 43.51 36.43 -30.15
N ASP A 294 43.78 36.22 -28.86
CA ASP A 294 43.75 37.23 -27.78
C ASP A 294 45.10 37.99 -27.73
N PRO A 295 45.15 39.27 -27.31
CA PRO A 295 45.97 39.58 -26.14
C PRO A 295 45.48 40.74 -25.24
N GLY A 296 45.62 40.60 -23.92
CA GLY A 296 45.66 41.71 -22.95
C GLY A 296 47.07 42.35 -22.84
N PRO A 297 47.48 42.91 -21.69
CA PRO A 297 46.71 43.58 -20.61
C PRO A 297 47.26 45.01 -20.29
N SER A 298 46.52 45.87 -19.58
CA SER A 298 47.12 47.04 -18.89
C SER A 298 46.30 47.58 -17.70
N HIS A 299 46.94 48.43 -16.88
CA HIS A 299 46.61 48.71 -15.48
C HIS A 299 45.97 50.10 -15.19
N HIS A 300 45.30 50.19 -14.03
CA HIS A 300 45.05 51.38 -13.19
C HIS A 300 44.42 52.66 -13.79
N SER A 301 43.22 53.04 -13.32
CA SER A 301 43.09 54.09 -12.27
C SER A 301 41.64 54.41 -11.84
N VAL A 302 41.49 54.81 -10.58
CA VAL A 302 40.22 55.14 -9.88
C VAL A 302 39.76 56.57 -10.19
N LYS A 303 38.46 56.78 -10.49
CA LYS A 303 37.68 58.01 -10.14
C LYS A 303 36.19 57.67 -9.89
N PRO A 304 35.46 58.44 -9.04
CA PRO A 304 34.21 57.98 -8.43
C PRO A 304 32.93 58.29 -9.23
N ALA A 305 31.91 57.46 -9.07
CA ALA A 305 30.61 57.61 -9.72
C ALA A 305 29.76 58.73 -9.10
N THR A 306 29.32 59.68 -9.93
CA THR A 306 28.27 60.64 -9.60
C THR A 306 26.89 59.96 -9.64
N LYS A 307 26.06 60.24 -8.64
CA LYS A 307 24.68 59.72 -8.54
C LYS A 307 23.81 60.21 -9.70
N ALA A 308 23.62 59.38 -10.71
CA ALA A 308 22.42 59.44 -11.55
C ALA A 308 21.37 58.50 -10.95
N LYS A 309 20.23 59.04 -10.51
CA LYS A 309 19.06 58.22 -10.14
C LYS A 309 18.47 57.64 -11.43
N SER A 310 18.91 56.46 -11.84
CA SER A 310 18.11 55.62 -12.72
C SER A 310 16.87 55.21 -11.93
N SER A 311 15.73 55.81 -12.26
CA SER A 311 14.42 55.32 -11.87
C SER A 311 14.14 54.02 -12.64
N SER A 312 14.82 52.95 -12.27
CA SER A 312 14.36 51.61 -12.62
C SER A 312 12.97 51.46 -12.00
N SER A 313 11.98 51.29 -12.87
CA SER A 313 10.65 50.89 -12.43
C SER A 313 10.81 49.54 -11.74
N SER A 314 10.71 49.57 -10.41
CA SER A 314 10.45 48.37 -9.64
C SER A 314 9.05 47.92 -10.01
N ARG A 315 8.96 47.13 -11.11
CA ARG A 315 7.92 46.12 -11.21
C ARG A 315 8.08 45.29 -9.95
N SER A 316 7.26 45.59 -8.95
CA SER A 316 7.04 44.71 -7.81
C SER A 316 6.74 43.34 -8.39
N ARG A 317 7.69 42.40 -8.27
CA ARG A 317 7.44 41.04 -8.71
C ARG A 317 6.30 40.54 -7.83
N ILE A 318 5.12 40.42 -8.42
CA ILE A 318 3.95 39.94 -7.70
C ILE A 318 4.29 38.52 -7.26
N GLY A 319 4.35 38.34 -5.93
CA GLY A 319 4.70 37.08 -5.31
C GLY A 319 3.75 35.98 -5.76
N LEU A 320 4.20 34.73 -5.73
CA LEU A 320 3.27 33.62 -5.87
C LEU A 320 2.46 33.50 -4.57
N SER A 321 1.16 33.30 -4.72
CA SER A 321 0.27 32.92 -3.63
C SER A 321 -0.69 31.81 -4.04
N PHE A 322 -1.25 31.15 -3.05
CA PHE A 322 -2.32 30.17 -3.18
C PHE A 322 -3.07 30.13 -1.86
N ILE A 323 -4.33 29.71 -1.89
CA ILE A 323 -5.10 29.42 -0.68
C ILE A 323 -5.24 27.91 -0.51
N PHE A 324 -5.24 27.44 0.72
CA PHE A 324 -5.29 26.03 1.03
C PHE A 324 -5.95 25.77 2.38
N VAL A 325 -6.41 24.55 2.57
CA VAL A 325 -6.86 24.02 3.85
C VAL A 325 -6.24 22.65 4.07
N VAL A 326 -6.03 22.28 5.33
CA VAL A 326 -5.54 20.96 5.73
C VAL A 326 -6.44 20.40 6.82
N ASN A 327 -7.32 19.48 6.46
CA ASN A 327 -8.33 18.89 7.34
C ASN A 327 -7.77 17.60 7.94
N ARG A 328 -7.89 17.41 9.26
CA ARG A 328 -7.57 16.11 9.88
C ARG A 328 -8.71 15.14 9.63
N LEU A 329 -8.41 13.97 9.08
CA LEU A 329 -9.39 12.92 8.86
C LEU A 329 -9.60 12.09 10.13
N ALA A 330 -10.85 11.71 10.38
CA ALA A 330 -11.24 10.79 11.43
C ALA A 330 -11.78 9.49 10.82
N PHE A 331 -11.56 8.38 11.51
CA PHE A 331 -12.01 7.05 11.12
C PHE A 331 -13.20 6.65 12.00
N TYR A 332 -13.98 5.66 11.58
CA TYR A 332 -14.94 5.03 12.49
C TYR A 332 -14.23 4.25 13.60
N ASP A 333 -14.98 3.84 14.62
CA ASP A 333 -14.46 3.43 15.92
C ASP A 333 -13.38 2.33 15.84
N PRO A 334 -12.16 2.54 16.37
CA PRO A 334 -11.11 1.52 16.39
C PRO A 334 -11.47 0.23 17.11
N ASP A 335 -12.40 0.28 18.08
CA ASP A 335 -12.83 -0.87 18.86
C ASP A 335 -13.95 -1.67 18.17
N SER A 336 -14.50 -1.16 17.05
CA SER A 336 -15.41 -1.91 16.20
C SER A 336 -14.64 -2.92 15.34
N PRO A 337 -15.00 -4.22 15.34
CA PRO A 337 -14.31 -5.26 14.56
C PRO A 337 -14.60 -5.19 13.05
N LEU A 338 -15.03 -4.02 12.53
CA LEU A 338 -15.13 -3.70 11.10
C LEU A 338 -13.74 -3.58 10.48
N ASP A 339 -13.15 -4.76 10.22
CA ASP A 339 -12.07 -5.07 9.28
C ASP A 339 -11.20 -3.88 8.85
N TRP A 340 -10.38 -3.39 9.79
CA TRP A 340 -9.32 -2.42 9.53
C TRP A 340 -8.59 -2.83 8.25
N CYS A 341 -8.55 -1.93 7.26
CA CYS A 341 -7.89 -2.24 5.99
C CYS A 341 -6.42 -2.58 6.24
N ARG A 342 -6.08 -3.87 6.21
CA ARG A 342 -4.71 -4.36 6.37
C ARG A 342 -4.11 -4.74 5.03
N ASP A 343 -2.78 -4.69 4.96
CA ASP A 343 -2.04 -5.41 3.93
C ASP A 343 -1.86 -6.90 4.30
N LYS A 344 -1.26 -7.67 3.39
CA LYS A 344 -0.97 -9.10 3.59
C LYS A 344 0.06 -9.40 4.69
N TRP A 345 0.58 -8.38 5.35
CA TRP A 345 1.50 -8.45 6.48
C TRP A 345 0.88 -7.84 7.75
N MET A 346 -0.46 -7.72 7.78
CA MET A 346 -1.26 -7.21 8.89
C MET A 346 -0.99 -5.74 9.28
N ASN A 347 -0.24 -4.98 8.48
CA ASN A 347 -0.05 -3.55 8.72
C ASN A 347 -1.36 -2.80 8.46
N VAL A 348 -1.77 -1.94 9.39
CA VAL A 348 -2.94 -1.09 9.24
C VAL A 348 -2.68 0.00 8.19
N LEU A 349 -3.50 0.02 7.16
CA LEU A 349 -3.54 1.04 6.10
C LEU A 349 -4.75 1.98 6.30
N PRO A 350 -4.80 3.12 5.60
CA PRO A 350 -6.02 3.93 5.54
C PRO A 350 -7.18 3.12 4.94
N PRO A 351 -8.45 3.47 5.22
CA PRO A 351 -9.58 2.84 4.56
C PRO A 351 -9.52 2.97 3.04
N LYS A 352 -9.95 1.91 2.34
CA LYS A 352 -10.02 1.83 0.87
C LYS A 352 -11.21 2.59 0.27
N ASP A 353 -12.23 2.84 1.08
CA ASP A 353 -13.49 3.45 0.70
C ASP A 353 -13.86 4.60 1.66
N LEU A 354 -14.89 5.35 1.29
CA LEU A 354 -15.41 6.47 2.07
C LEU A 354 -16.08 6.06 3.39
N PHE A 355 -16.50 4.80 3.53
CA PHE A 355 -17.25 4.32 4.70
C PHE A 355 -16.36 4.10 5.92
N GLY A 356 -15.05 3.92 5.74
CA GLY A 356 -14.11 3.91 6.87
C GLY A 356 -13.79 5.28 7.48
N TYR A 357 -14.29 6.38 6.90
CA TYR A 357 -14.08 7.74 7.40
C TYR A 357 -15.35 8.30 8.06
N SER A 358 -15.23 8.75 9.31
CA SER A 358 -16.36 9.21 10.14
C SER A 358 -16.62 10.71 10.08
N THR A 359 -15.56 11.51 10.05
CA THR A 359 -15.65 12.97 9.96
C THR A 359 -14.31 13.60 9.53
N GLU A 360 -14.31 14.91 9.29
CA GLU A 360 -13.10 15.71 9.10
C GLU A 360 -13.11 16.90 10.07
N TYR A 361 -11.93 17.23 10.61
CA TYR A 361 -11.72 18.42 11.42
C TYR A 361 -10.96 19.45 10.58
N PRO A 362 -11.65 20.44 9.97
CA PRO A 362 -11.01 21.41 9.11
C PRO A 362 -10.12 22.38 9.90
N SER A 363 -8.99 22.76 9.30
CA SER A 363 -8.24 23.94 9.74
C SER A 363 -8.91 25.22 9.25
N ARG A 364 -8.41 26.38 9.69
CA ARG A 364 -8.74 27.62 8.98
C ARG A 364 -8.23 27.58 7.55
N VAL A 365 -8.92 28.27 6.64
CA VAL A 365 -8.36 28.54 5.31
C VAL A 365 -7.14 29.43 5.47
N MET A 366 -6.06 29.05 4.80
CA MET A 366 -4.75 29.66 4.89
C MET A 366 -4.35 30.21 3.53
N ARG A 367 -3.71 31.38 3.51
CA ARG A 367 -3.06 31.92 2.31
C ARG A 367 -1.56 31.84 2.46
N TYR A 368 -0.89 31.20 1.52
CA TYR A 368 0.55 31.37 1.34
C TYR A 368 0.80 32.59 0.46
N TYR A 369 1.73 33.47 0.85
CA TYR A 369 2.23 34.56 -0.01
C TYR A 369 3.76 34.69 0.16
N ASP A 370 4.49 34.37 -0.91
CA ASP A 370 5.97 34.37 -1.00
C ASP A 370 6.74 33.95 0.28
N GLY A 371 6.30 32.85 0.90
CA GLY A 371 6.95 32.24 2.05
C GLY A 371 6.36 32.61 3.41
N ALA A 372 5.44 33.58 3.48
CA ALA A 372 4.58 33.76 4.65
C ALA A 372 3.30 32.91 4.50
N VAL A 373 2.75 32.45 5.62
CA VAL A 373 1.39 31.92 5.68
C VAL A 373 0.57 32.79 6.64
N THR A 374 -0.59 33.24 6.19
CA THR A 374 -1.56 34.05 6.95
C THR A 374 -2.92 33.36 6.93
N PRO A 375 -3.82 33.64 7.89
CA PRO A 375 -5.21 33.24 7.72
C PRO A 375 -5.79 33.94 6.47
N ALA A 376 -6.76 33.30 5.83
CA ALA A 376 -7.57 33.87 4.77
C ALA A 376 -8.99 34.01 5.29
N ASP A 377 -9.21 34.96 6.21
CA ASP A 377 -10.44 35.02 7.04
C ASP A 377 -11.72 35.28 6.22
N ASP A 378 -11.61 35.81 4.99
CA ASP A 378 -12.71 35.98 4.03
C ASP A 378 -13.12 34.65 3.32
N TYR A 379 -12.41 33.55 3.61
CA TYR A 379 -12.63 32.24 3.01
C TYR A 379 -12.95 31.17 4.07
N ILE A 380 -13.91 30.30 3.74
CA ILE A 380 -14.30 29.16 4.57
C ILE A 380 -14.12 27.83 3.84
N TRP A 381 -13.83 26.77 4.58
CA TRP A 381 -14.03 25.42 4.08
C TRP A 381 -15.50 25.04 4.22
N TYR A 382 -16.09 24.49 3.17
CA TYR A 382 -17.48 24.05 3.15
C TYR A 382 -17.61 22.72 2.43
N ARG A 383 -18.20 21.73 3.11
CA ARG A 383 -18.63 20.45 2.53
C ARG A 383 -20.15 20.36 2.66
N PRO A 384 -20.92 20.23 1.57
CA PRO A 384 -22.39 20.26 1.66
C PRO A 384 -22.96 19.04 2.38
N ASN A 385 -22.39 17.85 2.14
CA ASN A 385 -22.72 16.60 2.82
C ASN A 385 -21.47 15.72 2.93
N TRP A 386 -21.43 14.82 3.92
CA TRP A 386 -20.50 13.68 3.88
C TRP A 386 -20.74 12.87 2.58
N ASN A 387 -19.69 12.28 2.01
CA ASN A 387 -19.64 11.69 0.65
C ASN A 387 -19.57 12.65 -0.56
N GLN A 388 -19.82 13.95 -0.38
CA GLN A 388 -19.68 14.95 -1.45
C GLN A 388 -18.35 15.70 -1.33
N PRO A 389 -17.76 16.21 -2.44
CA PRO A 389 -16.55 17.03 -2.37
C PRO A 389 -16.74 18.27 -1.49
N GLY A 390 -15.69 18.66 -0.78
CA GLY A 390 -15.62 19.94 -0.09
C GLY A 390 -14.88 21.00 -0.91
N TYR A 391 -15.14 22.26 -0.61
CA TYR A 391 -14.68 23.42 -1.38
C TYR A 391 -14.18 24.53 -0.46
N ILE A 392 -13.24 25.33 -0.95
CA ILE A 392 -12.92 26.64 -0.36
C ILE A 392 -13.83 27.69 -0.99
N LEU A 393 -14.65 28.36 -0.18
CA LEU A 393 -15.62 29.36 -0.60
C LEU A 393 -15.28 30.74 -0.06
N GLN A 394 -15.54 31.78 -0.85
CA GLN A 394 -15.56 33.18 -0.44
C GLN A 394 -17.01 33.68 -0.36
N ASP A 395 -17.36 34.43 0.69
CA ASP A 395 -18.59 35.23 0.69
C ASP A 395 -18.34 36.51 -0.11
N ALA A 396 -19.00 36.65 -1.26
CA ALA A 396 -18.87 37.82 -2.12
C ALA A 396 -19.83 38.96 -1.76
N GLY A 397 -20.62 38.80 -0.69
CA GLY A 397 -21.76 39.64 -0.37
C GLY A 397 -23.05 39.15 -1.02
N ASP A 398 -24.17 39.74 -0.59
CA ASP A 398 -25.54 39.45 -1.07
C ASP A 398 -25.96 37.96 -1.03
N GLY A 399 -25.24 37.13 -0.26
CA GLY A 399 -25.46 35.68 -0.15
C GLY A 399 -24.88 34.87 -1.32
N VAL A 400 -24.03 35.46 -2.15
CA VAL A 400 -23.36 34.79 -3.26
C VAL A 400 -22.04 34.18 -2.79
N MET A 401 -21.98 32.85 -2.74
CA MET A 401 -20.75 32.12 -2.45
C MET A 401 -19.96 31.88 -3.75
N ILE A 402 -18.70 32.31 -3.79
CA ILE A 402 -17.78 32.05 -4.91
C ILE A 402 -16.85 30.90 -4.54
N HIS A 403 -16.80 29.87 -5.38
CA HIS A 403 -15.83 28.78 -5.25
C HIS A 403 -14.45 29.26 -5.70
N ALA A 404 -13.42 28.99 -4.90
CA ALA A 404 -12.05 29.11 -5.35
C ALA A 404 -11.72 28.00 -6.38
N THR A 405 -10.82 28.29 -7.32
CA THR A 405 -10.43 27.32 -8.36
C THR A 405 -9.47 26.30 -7.78
N ASP A 406 -9.97 25.08 -7.52
CA ASP A 406 -9.16 23.93 -7.10
C ASP A 406 -8.01 23.64 -8.10
N VAL A 407 -6.83 23.36 -7.55
CA VAL A 407 -5.65 22.91 -8.32
C VAL A 407 -5.27 21.49 -7.96
N SER A 408 -5.32 21.14 -6.68
CA SER A 408 -5.09 19.77 -6.22
C SER A 408 -5.77 19.47 -4.90
N SER A 409 -6.13 18.20 -4.74
CA SER A 409 -6.59 17.60 -3.48
C SER A 409 -5.77 16.35 -3.22
N ARG A 410 -5.26 16.16 -2.00
CA ARG A 410 -4.45 14.98 -1.62
C ARG A 410 -4.72 14.59 -0.18
N ALA A 411 -4.95 13.30 0.07
CA ALA A 411 -4.93 12.78 1.42
C ALA A 411 -3.60 12.08 1.73
N VAL A 412 -2.94 12.50 2.81
CA VAL A 412 -1.62 12.04 3.25
C VAL A 412 -1.76 11.33 4.59
N PHE A 413 -1.18 10.15 4.72
CA PHE A 413 -1.33 9.26 5.87
C PHE A 413 -0.01 8.79 6.45
N ALA A 414 0.14 8.93 7.76
CA ALA A 414 1.17 8.27 8.55
C ALA A 414 0.56 7.00 9.16
N CYS A 415 0.94 5.82 8.67
CA CYS A 415 0.27 4.56 8.99
C CYS A 415 0.88 3.84 10.19
N ASN A 416 2.12 3.34 10.07
CA ASN A 416 2.86 2.76 11.18
C ASN A 416 4.39 3.02 11.03
N PRO A 417 5.23 2.75 12.05
CA PRO A 417 6.67 3.04 12.01
C PRO A 417 7.48 2.34 10.90
N HIS A 418 6.93 1.30 10.29
CA HIS A 418 7.61 0.45 9.30
C HIS A 418 7.10 0.67 7.87
N LEU A 419 5.87 1.17 7.72
CA LEU A 419 5.30 1.55 6.44
C LEU A 419 5.86 2.89 5.92
N PRO A 420 5.84 3.10 4.59
CA PRO A 420 5.98 4.44 4.02
C PRO A 420 4.81 5.34 4.43
N ILE A 421 4.99 6.65 4.26
CA ILE A 421 3.86 7.58 4.19
C ILE A 421 3.01 7.18 2.98
N VAL A 422 1.71 7.00 3.20
CA VAL A 422 0.75 6.65 2.14
C VAL A 422 0.07 7.94 1.66
N VAL A 423 -0.15 8.05 0.35
CA VAL A 423 -0.85 9.17 -0.27
C VAL A 423 -1.96 8.64 -1.18
N ILE A 424 -3.14 9.25 -1.09
CA ILE A 424 -4.25 9.05 -2.02
C ILE A 424 -4.32 10.33 -2.90
N PRO A 425 -4.40 10.21 -4.23
CA PRO A 425 -4.24 11.32 -5.18
C PRO A 425 -5.40 12.33 -5.22
N GLU A 426 -6.37 12.19 -4.32
CA GLU A 426 -7.68 12.85 -4.31
C GLU A 426 -8.30 12.86 -2.89
N ASP A 427 -9.54 13.33 -2.74
CA ASP A 427 -10.30 13.25 -1.49
C ASP A 427 -10.89 11.84 -1.27
N PRO A 428 -10.40 11.07 -0.26
CA PRO A 428 -10.84 9.70 -0.03
C PRO A 428 -12.28 9.62 0.49
N THR A 429 -12.81 10.69 1.08
CA THR A 429 -14.15 10.73 1.69
C THR A 429 -15.30 10.84 0.68
N THR A 430 -14.99 11.02 -0.61
CA THR A 430 -15.99 11.27 -1.66
C THR A 430 -16.44 10.00 -2.40
N ASN A 431 -17.69 9.95 -2.86
CA ASN A 431 -18.21 8.87 -3.72
C ASN A 431 -18.06 9.21 -5.22
N VAL A 432 -16.86 9.65 -5.65
CA VAL A 432 -16.64 9.97 -7.07
C VAL A 432 -16.74 8.67 -7.89
N LEU A 433 -17.64 8.68 -8.88
CA LEU A 433 -18.00 7.57 -9.77
C LEU A 433 -16.88 7.15 -10.75
N SER A 434 -15.63 7.47 -10.45
CA SER A 434 -14.49 6.89 -11.15
C SER A 434 -14.42 5.40 -10.79
N ASN A 435 -14.65 4.54 -11.78
CA ASN A 435 -14.44 3.07 -11.68
C ASN A 435 -12.97 2.68 -11.37
N GLN A 436 -12.10 3.65 -11.09
CA GLN A 436 -10.78 3.47 -10.54
C GLN A 436 -10.88 3.42 -9.02
N LYS A 437 -10.71 2.21 -8.47
CA LYS A 437 -10.47 1.96 -7.04
C LYS A 437 -9.36 2.90 -6.55
N LYS A 438 -9.65 3.76 -5.56
CA LYS A 438 -8.73 4.83 -5.10
C LYS A 438 -7.34 4.27 -4.82
N ILE A 439 -6.37 4.62 -5.67
CA ILE A 439 -5.05 4.00 -5.63
C ILE A 439 -4.25 4.62 -4.48
N MET A 440 -3.74 3.78 -3.58
CA MET A 440 -2.82 4.20 -2.52
C MET A 440 -1.39 4.15 -3.05
N HIS A 441 -0.71 5.30 -3.01
CA HIS A 441 0.69 5.42 -3.41
C HIS A 441 1.58 5.52 -2.17
N ALA A 442 2.74 4.86 -2.18
CA ALA A 442 3.79 5.21 -1.24
C ALA A 442 4.43 6.54 -1.64
N LEU A 443 4.77 7.38 -0.67
CA LEU A 443 5.63 8.54 -0.88
C LEU A 443 6.98 8.10 -1.42
N HIS A 444 7.37 8.67 -2.55
CA HIS A 444 8.68 8.55 -3.18
C HIS A 444 9.35 9.92 -3.32
N PHE A 445 10.64 9.89 -3.61
CA PHE A 445 11.43 11.06 -3.96
C PHE A 445 12.08 10.88 -5.32
N ALA A 446 11.98 11.89 -6.18
CA ALA A 446 12.77 12.00 -7.40
C ALA A 446 13.97 12.92 -7.16
N HIS A 447 15.12 12.60 -7.75
CA HIS A 447 16.36 13.35 -7.62
C HIS A 447 16.86 13.83 -8.98
N THR A 448 17.44 15.02 -9.04
CA THR A 448 18.00 15.54 -10.29
C THR A 448 19.44 15.05 -10.48
N HIS A 449 19.82 14.64 -11.69
CA HIS A 449 21.20 14.20 -12.00
C HIS A 449 22.25 15.27 -11.66
N ASN A 450 21.89 16.55 -11.69
CA ASN A 450 22.78 17.66 -11.28
C ASN A 450 23.03 17.74 -9.76
N ALA A 451 22.44 16.82 -8.99
CA ALA A 451 22.70 16.54 -7.59
C ALA A 451 22.64 17.79 -6.72
N GLU A 452 21.61 18.63 -6.88
CA GLU A 452 21.51 19.86 -6.11
C GLU A 452 21.33 19.62 -4.61
N GLY A 453 20.96 18.40 -4.17
CA GLY A 453 20.63 18.10 -2.78
C GLY A 453 19.20 18.51 -2.40
N ILE A 454 18.34 18.71 -3.40
CA ILE A 454 16.90 18.86 -3.25
C ILE A 454 16.26 17.50 -3.52
N SER A 455 15.31 17.10 -2.68
CA SER A 455 14.49 15.89 -2.89
C SER A 455 13.08 16.30 -3.30
N PHE A 456 12.56 15.76 -4.41
CA PHE A 456 11.24 16.11 -4.92
C PHE A 456 10.21 15.06 -4.52
N ALA A 457 9.33 15.40 -3.58
CA ALA A 457 8.27 14.51 -3.10
C ALA A 457 7.27 14.21 -4.23
N THR A 458 6.98 12.94 -4.46
CA THR A 458 6.07 12.48 -5.52
C THR A 458 5.40 11.15 -5.15
N MET A 459 4.34 10.80 -5.90
CA MET A 459 3.62 9.53 -5.82
C MET A 459 3.89 8.60 -7.04
N GLY A 460 4.49 9.15 -8.10
CA GLY A 460 4.61 8.51 -9.41
C GLY A 460 5.52 9.30 -10.36
N MET A 461 5.58 8.85 -11.61
CA MET A 461 6.45 9.43 -12.65
C MET A 461 5.82 10.59 -13.42
N ASP A 462 4.50 10.81 -13.34
CA ASP A 462 3.74 11.67 -14.25
C ASP A 462 4.17 13.15 -14.25
N HIS A 463 4.78 13.61 -13.16
CA HIS A 463 5.32 14.97 -12.98
C HIS A 463 6.85 15.01 -12.91
N VAL A 464 7.52 13.86 -13.08
CA VAL A 464 8.98 13.73 -13.00
C VAL A 464 9.55 13.84 -14.42
N PRO A 465 10.39 14.85 -14.72
CA PRO A 465 11.06 14.93 -16.02
C PRO A 465 11.87 13.65 -16.33
N PRO A 466 11.85 13.14 -17.59
CA PRO A 466 12.62 11.96 -17.98
C PRO A 466 14.15 12.06 -17.81
N SER A 467 14.66 13.25 -17.46
CA SER A 467 16.06 13.58 -17.20
C SER A 467 16.42 13.61 -15.71
N TRP A 468 15.57 13.04 -14.85
CA TRP A 468 15.81 12.89 -13.42
C TRP A 468 16.10 11.41 -13.09
N ASP A 469 16.73 11.16 -11.95
CA ASP A 469 16.95 9.80 -11.45
C ASP A 469 15.62 9.09 -11.20
N MET A 470 15.63 7.75 -11.24
CA MET A 470 14.47 6.93 -10.90
C MET A 470 13.91 7.27 -9.51
N LEU A 471 12.61 7.01 -9.31
CA LEU A 471 11.96 7.14 -8.00
C LEU A 471 12.70 6.32 -6.94
N VAL A 472 13.05 6.96 -5.84
CA VAL A 472 13.69 6.33 -4.69
C VAL A 472 12.92 6.58 -3.40
N ARG A 473 13.19 5.75 -2.39
CA ARG A 473 12.57 5.81 -1.06
C ARG A 473 13.35 6.64 -0.04
N HIS A 474 14.38 7.37 -0.44
CA HIS A 474 15.24 8.09 0.50
C HIS A 474 15.46 9.53 0.09
N LEU A 475 15.70 10.41 1.07
CA LEU A 475 16.10 11.79 0.79
C LEU A 475 17.52 11.87 0.24
N ASN A 476 17.73 12.72 -0.76
CA ASN A 476 19.05 13.23 -1.13
C ASN A 476 19.50 14.28 -0.12
N GLY A 477 20.77 14.19 0.31
CA GLY A 477 21.38 15.15 1.22
C GLY A 477 21.84 14.54 2.55
N ARG A 478 23.15 14.61 2.80
CA ARG A 478 23.80 14.17 4.02
C ARG A 478 23.33 14.96 5.23
N GLY A 479 23.01 14.25 6.31
CA GLY A 479 22.65 14.86 7.60
C GLY A 479 21.44 15.78 7.52
N SER A 480 20.47 15.45 6.65
CA SER A 480 19.22 16.21 6.51
C SER A 480 18.49 16.28 7.85
N ARG A 481 18.20 17.51 8.31
CA ARG A 481 17.36 17.74 9.51
C ARG A 481 15.89 17.44 9.30
N LEU A 482 15.48 17.27 8.04
CA LEU A 482 14.12 16.85 7.68
C LEU A 482 13.85 15.40 8.10
N ILE A 483 14.89 14.62 8.39
CA ILE A 483 14.80 13.34 9.10
C ILE A 483 15.30 13.56 10.54
N PRO A 484 14.50 13.23 11.58
CA PRO A 484 13.14 12.69 11.52
C PRO A 484 12.04 13.78 11.41
N SER A 485 12.40 15.07 11.33
CA SER A 485 11.50 16.20 11.60
C SER A 485 10.25 16.34 10.72
N LEU A 486 10.31 15.85 9.48
CA LEU A 486 9.20 15.77 8.53
C LEU A 486 9.06 14.39 7.90
N VAL A 487 10.15 13.64 7.74
CA VAL A 487 10.16 12.35 7.05
C VAL A 487 10.64 11.27 8.03
N PRO A 488 9.96 10.11 8.14
CA PRO A 488 10.36 9.05 9.06
C PRO A 488 11.81 8.57 8.82
N PRO A 489 12.50 8.03 9.84
CA PRO A 489 13.85 7.45 9.69
C PRO A 489 13.98 6.36 8.62
N THR A 490 12.87 5.72 8.21
CA THR A 490 12.83 4.75 7.10
C THR A 490 13.21 5.35 5.74
N TYR A 491 13.14 6.68 5.60
CA TYR A 491 13.57 7.44 4.42
C TYR A 491 15.02 7.92 4.49
N ALA A 492 15.80 7.46 5.48
CA ALA A 492 17.23 7.71 5.53
C ALA A 492 17.97 6.88 4.45
N PRO A 493 18.91 7.49 3.69
CA PRO A 493 19.69 6.76 2.71
C PRO A 493 20.66 5.78 3.39
N SER A 494 20.76 4.55 2.86
CA SER A 494 21.63 3.49 3.40
C SER A 494 23.12 3.84 3.42
N SER A 495 23.54 4.76 2.54
CA SER A 495 24.88 5.34 2.52
C SER A 495 24.78 6.87 2.60
N PRO A 496 25.69 7.57 3.28
CA PRO A 496 25.63 9.02 3.40
C PRO A 496 25.81 9.68 2.03
N PRO A 497 24.87 10.52 1.56
CA PRO A 497 24.98 11.20 0.27
C PRO A 497 26.24 12.07 0.19
N ALA A 498 26.75 12.27 -1.02
CA ALA A 498 27.98 13.05 -1.23
C ALA A 498 27.82 14.55 -0.90
N ARG A 499 26.59 15.07 -0.89
CA ARG A 499 26.28 16.51 -0.78
C ARG A 499 25.35 16.78 0.40
N GLN A 500 25.36 18.01 0.91
CA GLN A 500 24.46 18.46 1.97
C GLN A 500 23.02 18.59 1.42
N SER A 501 22.02 18.30 2.25
CA SER A 501 20.63 18.60 1.94
C SER A 501 20.40 20.11 1.78
N ARG A 502 19.61 20.50 0.78
CA ARG A 502 19.03 21.84 0.61
C ARG A 502 17.55 21.90 0.98
N GLY A 503 16.85 20.77 0.98
CA GLY A 503 15.46 20.66 1.41
C GLY A 503 14.56 19.88 0.44
N LEU A 504 13.24 20.09 0.58
CA LEU A 504 12.21 19.45 -0.25
C LEU A 504 11.58 20.41 -1.28
N ALA A 505 11.16 19.81 -2.39
CA ALA A 505 10.29 20.37 -3.42
C ALA A 505 9.35 19.26 -3.92
N GLY A 506 8.71 19.42 -5.08
CA GLY A 506 7.73 18.48 -5.62
C GLY A 506 6.32 18.80 -5.14
N ASP A 507 5.51 17.76 -4.97
CA ASP A 507 4.07 17.88 -4.79
C ASP A 507 3.67 18.64 -3.51
N LEU A 508 2.99 19.78 -3.69
CA LEU A 508 2.69 20.70 -2.60
C LEU A 508 1.64 20.14 -1.63
N GLY A 509 0.66 19.37 -2.14
CA GLY A 509 -0.36 18.73 -1.29
C GLY A 509 0.27 17.72 -0.35
N VAL A 510 1.18 16.90 -0.89
CA VAL A 510 1.98 15.95 -0.10
C VAL A 510 2.82 16.67 0.96
N LEU A 511 3.57 17.72 0.58
CA LEU A 511 4.45 18.45 1.49
C LEU A 511 3.67 19.12 2.64
N LEU A 512 2.52 19.73 2.38
CA LEU A 512 1.68 20.35 3.40
C LEU A 512 1.09 19.30 4.36
N GLY A 513 0.63 18.15 3.84
CA GLY A 513 0.15 17.04 4.67
C GLY A 513 1.25 16.46 5.57
N MET A 514 2.48 16.34 5.05
CA MET A 514 3.65 15.94 5.84
C MET A 514 3.96 16.91 6.99
N MET A 515 3.82 18.22 6.77
CA MET A 515 4.01 19.21 7.84
C MET A 515 2.95 19.08 8.94
N ALA A 516 1.70 18.78 8.57
CA ALA A 516 0.56 18.73 9.49
C ALA A 516 0.73 17.73 10.65
N PHE A 517 1.44 16.60 10.43
CA PHE A 517 1.73 15.63 11.49
C PHE A 517 2.53 16.19 12.69
N SER A 518 3.13 17.36 12.55
CA SER A 518 4.02 17.96 13.56
C SER A 518 3.30 18.42 14.83
N ARG A 519 2.00 18.70 14.76
CA ARG A 519 1.16 19.20 15.86
C ARG A 519 -0.21 18.54 15.81
N GLU A 520 -0.88 18.48 16.97
CA GLU A 520 -2.28 18.01 17.05
C GLU A 520 -3.25 19.01 16.40
N ASN A 521 -2.95 20.31 16.51
CA ASN A 521 -3.66 21.38 15.82
C ASN A 521 -2.84 21.84 14.61
N VAL A 522 -3.41 21.67 13.42
CA VAL A 522 -2.85 22.09 12.12
C VAL A 522 -2.50 23.58 12.11
N ASP A 523 -3.35 24.43 12.70
CA ASP A 523 -3.12 25.86 12.77
C ASP A 523 -1.79 26.19 13.45
N GLU A 524 -1.34 25.45 14.47
CA GLU A 524 -0.05 25.71 15.11
C GLU A 524 1.17 25.45 14.20
N VAL A 525 1.01 24.64 13.16
CA VAL A 525 2.06 24.35 12.18
C VAL A 525 2.30 25.55 11.27
N PHE A 526 1.21 26.19 10.82
CA PHE A 526 1.23 27.18 9.76
C PHE A 526 0.91 28.62 10.23
N LEU A 527 0.00 28.77 11.18
CA LEU A 527 -0.57 30.03 11.67
C LEU A 527 -0.16 30.32 13.11
N GLY A 528 0.88 31.13 13.32
CA GLY A 528 1.14 31.69 14.63
C GLY A 528 2.52 32.31 14.85
N ARG A 529 2.73 32.85 16.06
CA ARG A 529 4.01 33.42 16.50
C ARG A 529 5.18 32.41 16.43
N HIS A 530 4.87 31.12 16.46
CA HIS A 530 5.82 30.01 16.42
C HIS A 530 5.49 28.98 15.33
N ALA A 531 4.89 29.43 14.20
CA ALA A 531 4.68 28.59 13.03
C ALA A 531 5.99 27.90 12.61
N LEU A 532 5.88 26.60 12.26
CA LEU A 532 7.00 25.73 11.95
C LEU A 532 7.51 25.91 10.51
N TRP A 533 6.66 26.38 9.60
CA TRP A 533 7.06 26.72 8.23
C TRP A 533 6.92 28.22 8.00
N ARG A 534 8.05 28.91 7.76
CA ARG A 534 8.07 30.35 7.44
C ARG A 534 9.27 30.75 6.60
N SER A 535 9.10 31.69 5.69
CA SER A 535 10.10 32.10 4.69
C SER A 535 10.66 30.91 3.90
N ARG A 536 9.82 29.89 3.65
CA ARG A 536 10.18 28.57 3.09
C ARG A 536 11.16 27.75 3.94
N VAL A 537 11.44 28.10 5.19
CA VAL A 537 12.31 27.35 6.11
C VAL A 537 11.47 26.51 7.05
N TRP A 538 11.85 25.24 7.24
CA TRP A 538 11.30 24.38 8.27
C TRP A 538 12.03 24.58 9.61
N LEU A 539 11.25 24.76 10.67
CA LEU A 539 11.69 25.04 12.04
C LEU A 539 11.20 23.98 13.03
N GLY A 540 10.69 22.85 12.55
CA GLY A 540 10.55 21.66 13.39
C GLY A 540 11.90 21.25 13.96
N GLY A 541 11.92 20.79 15.21
CA GLY A 541 13.13 20.32 15.86
C GLY A 541 13.58 18.95 15.36
N ASP A 542 14.70 18.46 15.90
CA ASP A 542 15.33 17.18 15.53
C ASP A 542 14.59 15.94 16.08
N ARG A 543 13.25 15.97 16.14
CA ARG A 543 12.38 14.90 16.67
C ARG A 543 11.28 14.56 15.67
N SER A 544 10.84 13.30 15.67
CA SER A 544 9.71 12.85 14.85
C SER A 544 8.45 13.69 15.10
N PRO A 545 7.62 13.95 14.07
CA PRO A 545 6.30 14.53 14.20
C PRO A 545 5.46 13.88 15.31
N LYS A 546 4.69 14.70 16.04
CA LYS A 546 3.88 14.26 17.18
C LYS A 546 2.87 13.17 16.80
N LEU A 547 2.28 13.29 15.62
CA LEU A 547 1.21 12.43 15.11
C LEU A 547 1.71 11.24 14.28
N TYR A 548 3.02 10.98 14.25
CA TYR A 548 3.51 9.71 13.70
C TYR A 548 3.21 8.56 14.68
N PRO A 549 2.47 7.51 14.24
CA PRO A 549 2.24 6.31 15.02
C PRO A 549 3.55 5.71 15.53
N LYS A 550 3.53 5.18 16.75
CA LYS A 550 4.74 4.74 17.48
C LYS A 550 4.92 3.23 17.52
N ASP A 551 3.88 2.50 17.15
CA ASP A 551 3.76 1.05 17.13
C ASP A 551 2.88 0.64 15.95
N VAL A 552 2.73 -0.67 15.73
CA VAL A 552 2.02 -1.26 14.58
C VAL A 552 0.51 -1.38 14.78
N VAL A 553 0.00 -1.11 15.99
CA VAL A 553 -1.42 -1.24 16.35
C VAL A 553 -2.15 0.10 16.42
N THR A 554 -1.42 1.20 16.65
CA THR A 554 -1.95 2.56 16.59
C THR A 554 -2.55 2.79 15.19
N PRO A 555 -3.81 3.27 15.09
CA PRO A 555 -4.43 3.52 13.79
C PRO A 555 -3.70 4.63 13.02
N PRO A 556 -3.73 4.60 11.67
CA PRO A 556 -3.17 5.66 10.84
C PRO A 556 -3.68 7.04 11.25
N VAL A 557 -2.86 8.07 11.04
CA VAL A 557 -3.32 9.47 11.08
C VAL A 557 -3.37 9.98 9.64
N GLY A 558 -4.48 10.59 9.25
CA GLY A 558 -4.70 11.13 7.91
C GLY A 558 -4.97 12.63 7.90
N PHE A 559 -4.50 13.30 6.85
CA PHE A 559 -4.85 14.69 6.54
C PHE A 559 -5.27 14.84 5.08
N LEU A 560 -6.42 15.44 4.83
CA LEU A 560 -6.85 15.90 3.51
C LEU A 560 -6.33 17.34 3.30
N VAL A 561 -5.59 17.55 2.23
CA VAL A 561 -5.05 18.84 1.81
C VAL A 561 -5.74 19.26 0.51
N VAL A 562 -6.36 20.44 0.49
CA VAL A 562 -6.92 21.04 -0.73
C VAL A 562 -6.24 22.37 -0.98
N ILE A 563 -5.83 22.59 -2.23
CA ILE A 563 -5.10 23.77 -2.69
C ILE A 563 -5.84 24.39 -3.87
N CYS A 564 -6.15 25.68 -3.77
CA CYS A 564 -6.78 26.47 -4.81
C CYS A 564 -5.87 27.61 -5.25
N LEU A 565 -6.10 28.14 -6.45
CA LEU A 565 -5.54 29.44 -6.85
C LEU A 565 -6.02 30.53 -5.88
N ASP A 566 -5.18 31.53 -5.61
CA ASP A 566 -5.55 32.70 -4.81
C ASP A 566 -6.34 33.69 -5.68
N PRO A 567 -7.66 33.89 -5.49
CA PRO A 567 -8.48 34.73 -6.37
C PRO A 567 -8.09 36.21 -6.32
N GLU A 568 -7.43 36.65 -5.24
CA GLU A 568 -6.94 38.02 -5.09
C GLU A 568 -5.59 38.27 -5.77
N ASN A 569 -4.96 37.22 -6.31
CA ASN A 569 -3.70 37.33 -7.04
C ASN A 569 -3.85 36.77 -8.46
N PRO A 570 -4.19 37.60 -9.47
CA PRO A 570 -4.38 37.14 -10.84
C PRO A 570 -3.09 36.61 -11.49
N GLU A 571 -1.93 36.87 -10.89
CA GLU A 571 -0.64 36.31 -11.33
C GLU A 571 -0.38 34.91 -10.74
N SER A 572 -1.23 34.40 -9.85
CA SER A 572 -1.14 33.04 -9.31
C SER A 572 -1.88 32.06 -10.22
N THR A 573 -1.24 31.67 -11.32
CA THR A 573 -1.80 30.73 -12.29
C THR A 573 -1.40 29.27 -11.98
N PRO A 574 -2.11 28.26 -12.52
CA PRO A 574 -1.76 26.85 -12.37
C PRO A 574 -0.31 26.56 -12.81
N GLU A 575 0.16 27.19 -13.87
CA GLU A 575 1.51 27.02 -14.42
C GLU A 575 2.57 27.54 -13.43
N ARG A 576 2.34 28.71 -12.81
CA ARG A 576 3.27 29.24 -11.80
C ARG A 576 3.27 28.42 -10.51
N LEU A 577 2.15 27.79 -10.16
CA LEU A 577 2.09 26.87 -9.02
C LEU A 577 2.73 25.51 -9.36
N HIS A 578 2.66 25.06 -10.61
CA HIS A 578 3.42 23.91 -11.12
C HIS A 578 4.93 24.19 -11.13
N ASP A 579 5.36 25.35 -11.63
CA ASP A 579 6.77 25.78 -11.61
C ASP A 579 7.31 25.94 -10.19
N PHE A 580 6.47 26.32 -9.22
CA PHE A 580 6.84 26.36 -7.81
C PHE A 580 7.06 24.96 -7.21
N GLN A 581 6.32 23.95 -7.69
CA GLN A 581 6.45 22.55 -7.30
C GLN A 581 7.69 21.88 -7.93
N TRP A 582 7.86 22.03 -9.26
CA TRP A 582 8.79 21.23 -10.03
C TRP A 582 9.95 22.01 -10.66
N GLY A 583 9.88 23.35 -10.71
CA GLY A 583 10.87 24.24 -11.34
C GLY A 583 12.18 24.46 -10.57
N GLY A 584 12.71 23.42 -9.90
CA GLY A 584 14.03 23.44 -9.27
C GLY A 584 14.16 24.26 -7.96
N SER A 585 13.10 24.91 -7.50
CA SER A 585 13.12 25.73 -6.28
C SER A 585 12.68 24.97 -5.03
N THR A 586 13.43 25.08 -3.94
CA THR A 586 13.06 24.47 -2.65
C THR A 586 11.85 25.15 -2.02
N ILE A 587 10.83 24.37 -1.69
CA ILE A 587 9.61 24.77 -0.94
C ILE A 587 9.87 24.68 0.57
N VAL A 588 10.62 23.65 1.00
CA VAL A 588 10.89 23.35 2.41
C VAL A 588 12.39 23.25 2.65
N LYS A 589 13.01 24.39 2.99
CA LYS A 589 14.45 24.52 3.24
C LYS A 589 14.81 24.09 4.65
N GLU A 590 16.01 23.55 4.81
CA GLU A 590 16.58 23.31 6.14
C GLU A 590 17.04 24.61 6.81
N PRO A 591 17.00 24.69 8.15
CA PRO A 591 17.52 25.85 8.87
C PRO A 591 19.04 25.91 8.73
N SER A 592 19.55 27.05 8.25
CA SER A 592 20.99 27.28 8.08
C SER A 592 21.75 27.10 9.39
N SER A 593 22.80 26.27 9.38
CA SER A 593 23.62 25.93 10.56
C SER A 593 24.39 27.11 11.19
N SER A 594 24.39 28.27 10.56
CA SER A 594 25.01 29.50 11.03
C SER A 594 24.15 30.26 12.05
N SER A 595 24.13 29.83 13.32
CA SER A 595 23.84 30.72 14.48
C SER A 595 23.92 30.06 15.88
N SER A 596 24.39 28.81 16.02
CA SER A 596 24.56 28.17 17.34
C SER A 596 25.84 28.56 18.12
N SER A 597 26.52 29.64 17.72
CA SER A 597 27.52 30.29 18.59
C SER A 597 26.92 31.56 19.20
N ARG A 598 27.01 31.67 20.54
CA ARG A 598 26.42 32.70 21.41
C ARG A 598 24.92 32.54 21.72
N ARG A 599 24.63 31.71 22.72
CA ARG A 599 24.17 32.23 24.03
C ARG A 599 24.80 31.40 25.15
#